data_AF-A0AAP0N6R5-F1
#
_entry.id   AF-A0AAP0N6R5-F1
#
_cell.length_a   1.000
_cell.length_b   1.000
_cell.length_c   1.000
_cell.angle_alpha   90.00
_cell.angle_beta   90.00
_cell.angle_gamma   90.00
#
_symmetry.space_group_name_H-M   'P 1'
#
loop_
_entity.id
_entity.type
_entity.pdbx_description
1 polymer ?
#
loop_
_entity_poly.entity_id
_entity_poly.type
_entity_poly.pdbx_seq_one_letter_code
_entity_poly.pdbx_strand_id
1 'polypeptide(L)'
;MIDKQLLGNYMSNSPLKGHNAARSPSRYLALHLRFEVDMVAYSLCEFGGGENEKKELQAYREIHFPLLIERLKNLKPVSPTELRKLGRCPLTPEEAALVLSALGFKHGTYIISGWV
;
A
#
# COMPACT_ATOMS: atom_id res chain seq x y z
N MET A 1 -0.71 -12.54 20.23
CA MET A 1 0.71 -12.76 20.59
C MET A 1 1.47 -12.63 19.28
N ILE A 2 2.36 -11.64 19.14
CA ILE A 2 3.10 -11.43 17.89
C ILE A 2 4.31 -12.32 17.91
N ASP A 3 4.44 -13.18 16.91
CA ASP A 3 5.47 -14.21 16.89
C ASP A 3 6.86 -13.62 16.86
N LYS A 4 7.72 -14.13 17.76
CA LYS A 4 9.16 -13.81 17.81
C LYS A 4 9.87 -14.05 16.47
N GLN A 5 9.28 -14.84 15.58
CA GLN A 5 9.80 -15.07 14.23
C GLN A 5 9.76 -13.80 13.36
N LEU A 6 8.79 -12.91 13.56
CA LEU A 6 8.65 -11.67 12.77
C LEU A 6 9.65 -10.57 13.18
N LEU A 7 10.13 -10.60 14.43
CA LEU A 7 10.95 -9.50 15.00
C LEU A 7 12.42 -9.86 15.27
N GLY A 8 12.79 -11.15 15.16
CA GLY A 8 14.17 -11.63 15.25
C GLY A 8 15.01 -11.01 16.38
N ASN A 9 16.31 -10.84 16.11
CA ASN A 9 17.27 -10.21 17.03
C ASN A 9 17.22 -8.66 17.01
N TYR A 10 16.18 -8.07 16.42
CA TYR A 10 16.12 -6.62 16.14
C TYR A 10 15.57 -5.79 17.32
N MET A 11 15.27 -6.43 18.46
CA MET A 11 15.10 -5.72 19.73
C MET A 11 16.46 -5.17 20.18
N SER A 12 16.76 -3.94 19.78
CA SER A 12 17.97 -3.19 20.12
C SER A 12 18.47 -3.45 21.54
N ASN A 13 19.71 -3.94 21.65
CA ASN A 13 20.53 -3.94 22.86
C ASN A 13 20.97 -2.50 23.22
N SER A 14 20.03 -1.58 23.43
CA SER A 14 20.33 -0.29 24.05
C SER A 14 20.37 -0.47 25.57
N PRO A 15 21.42 -0.02 26.28
CA PRO A 15 21.50 -0.16 27.72
C PRO A 15 20.45 0.76 28.37
N LEU A 16 19.34 0.16 28.80
CA LEU A 16 18.30 0.82 29.59
C LEU A 16 18.88 1.18 30.96
N LYS A 17 19.31 2.43 31.11
CA LYS A 17 19.58 3.06 32.41
C LYS A 17 18.29 2.97 33.22
N GLY A 18 18.38 2.32 34.38
CA GLY A 18 17.23 1.90 35.17
C GLY A 18 16.30 3.03 35.58
N HIS A 19 15.02 2.85 35.25
CA HIS A 19 13.90 3.27 36.08
C HIS A 19 12.76 2.27 35.84
N ASN A 20 12.17 1.80 36.93
CA ASN A 20 11.03 0.87 36.95
C ASN A 20 9.85 1.44 36.14
N ALA A 21 9.71 0.97 34.91
CA ALA A 21 8.49 1.11 34.12
C ALA A 21 8.26 -0.23 33.44
N ALA A 22 7.10 -0.84 33.68
CA ALA A 22 6.64 -2.00 32.91
C ALA A 22 6.87 -1.68 31.42
N ARG A 23 7.74 -2.46 30.76
CA ARG A 23 8.16 -2.24 29.37
C ARG A 23 6.88 -2.31 28.53
N SER A 24 6.31 -1.15 28.19
CA SER A 24 5.12 -1.09 27.35
C SER A 24 5.44 -1.83 26.06
N PRO A 25 4.59 -2.77 25.61
CA PRO A 25 4.87 -3.54 24.40
C PRO A 25 5.13 -2.59 23.23
N SER A 26 6.21 -2.86 22.49
CA SER A 26 6.54 -2.10 21.29
C SER A 26 5.35 -2.11 20.34
N ARG A 27 4.87 -0.94 19.96
CA ARG A 27 3.76 -0.80 19.00
C ARG A 27 4.33 -0.85 17.59
N TYR A 28 3.71 -1.63 16.73
CA TYR A 28 4.04 -1.73 15.31
C TYR A 28 2.75 -1.60 14.50
N LEU A 29 2.89 -1.18 13.24
CA LEU A 29 1.82 -1.12 12.25
C LEU A 29 2.19 -2.07 11.12
N ALA A 30 1.31 -3.04 10.83
CA ALA A 30 1.44 -3.89 9.66
C ALA A 30 0.57 -3.32 8.55
N LEU A 31 1.17 -3.04 7.39
CA LEU A 31 0.48 -2.58 6.19
C LEU A 31 0.63 -3.62 5.10
N HIS A 32 -0.48 -4.00 4.47
CA HIS A 32 -0.48 -4.77 3.25
C HIS A 32 -0.71 -3.81 2.08
N LEU A 33 0.36 -3.55 1.33
CA LEU A 33 0.34 -2.69 0.16
C LEU A 33 0.28 -3.58 -1.08
N ARG A 34 -0.74 -3.40 -1.91
CA ARG A 34 -0.88 -4.13 -3.16
C ARG A 34 -0.89 -3.16 -4.34
N PHE A 35 0.31 -2.78 -4.76
CA PHE A 35 0.56 -1.84 -5.84
C PHE A 35 1.29 -2.53 -7.01
N GLU A 36 0.82 -3.73 -7.34
CA GLU A 36 1.30 -4.51 -8.48
C GLU A 36 0.53 -4.14 -9.75
N VAL A 37 1.14 -4.39 -10.91
CA VAL A 37 0.58 -4.00 -12.22
C VAL A 37 -0.83 -4.56 -12.46
N ASP A 38 -1.13 -5.76 -11.96
CA ASP A 38 -2.44 -6.40 -12.07
C ASP A 38 -3.52 -5.59 -11.32
N MET A 39 -3.25 -5.18 -10.10
CA MET A 39 -4.15 -4.39 -9.25
C MET A 39 -4.30 -2.96 -9.76
N VAL A 40 -3.19 -2.35 -10.17
CA VAL A 40 -3.14 -1.02 -10.77
C VAL A 40 -4.01 -1.01 -12.04
N ALA A 41 -3.83 -1.99 -12.93
CA ALA A 41 -4.67 -2.16 -14.11
C ALA A 41 -6.14 -2.42 -13.74
N TYR A 42 -6.43 -3.39 -12.87
CA TYR A 42 -7.79 -3.78 -12.51
C TYR A 42 -8.61 -2.63 -11.88
N SER A 43 -7.97 -1.76 -11.09
CA SER A 43 -8.64 -0.68 -10.36
C SER A 43 -9.25 0.43 -11.24
N LEU A 44 -8.83 0.52 -12.51
CA LEU A 44 -9.23 1.58 -13.47
C LEU A 44 -8.87 3.00 -13.02
N CYS A 45 -8.04 3.15 -11.99
CA CYS A 45 -7.60 4.44 -11.49
C CYS A 45 -6.46 5.02 -12.33
N GLU A 46 -6.24 6.33 -12.16
CA GLU A 46 -5.06 7.03 -12.68
C GLU A 46 -4.11 7.35 -11.52
N PHE A 47 -2.82 7.10 -11.70
CA PHE A 47 -1.80 7.21 -10.65
C PHE A 47 -0.77 8.31 -10.91
N GLY A 48 -0.87 9.01 -12.04
CA GLY A 48 -0.07 10.20 -12.33
C GLY A 48 1.10 9.97 -13.30
N GLY A 49 1.23 8.78 -13.88
CA GLY A 49 2.25 8.45 -14.88
C GLY A 49 1.98 9.00 -16.29
N GLY A 50 0.92 9.79 -16.46
CA GLY A 50 0.57 10.43 -17.74
C GLY A 50 0.05 9.46 -18.80
N GLU A 51 0.08 9.89 -20.06
CA GLU A 51 -0.52 9.12 -21.17
C GLU A 51 0.19 7.79 -21.46
N ASN A 52 1.48 7.69 -21.15
CA ASN A 52 2.21 6.43 -21.34
C ASN A 52 1.71 5.35 -20.36
N GLU A 53 1.61 5.68 -19.07
CA GLU A 53 1.04 4.79 -18.06
C GLU A 53 -0.39 4.35 -18.45
N LYS A 54 -1.22 5.28 -18.90
CA LYS A 54 -2.61 4.97 -19.31
C LYS A 54 -2.65 3.94 -20.44
N LYS A 55 -1.81 4.11 -21.46
CA LYS A 55 -1.73 3.18 -22.60
C LYS A 55 -1.22 1.81 -22.19
N GLU A 56 -0.17 1.75 -21.37
CA GLU A 56 0.38 0.48 -20.88
C GLU A 56 -0.64 -0.29 -20.05
N LEU A 57 -1.32 0.39 -19.12
CA LEU A 57 -2.36 -0.22 -18.31
C LEU A 57 -3.59 -0.63 -19.14
N GLN A 58 -3.93 0.14 -20.17
CA GLN A 58 -5.00 -0.26 -21.10
C GLN A 58 -4.63 -1.54 -21.85
N ALA A 59 -3.43 -1.61 -22.43
CA ALA A 59 -2.95 -2.81 -23.11
C ALA A 59 -2.93 -4.02 -22.16
N TYR A 60 -2.47 -3.81 -20.92
CA TYR A 60 -2.50 -4.85 -19.89
C TYR A 60 -3.93 -5.35 -19.63
N ARG A 61 -4.92 -4.47 -19.51
CA ARG A 61 -6.32 -4.86 -19.30
C ARG A 61 -6.90 -5.64 -20.47
N GLU A 62 -6.59 -5.24 -21.69
CA GLU A 62 -7.06 -5.91 -22.90
C GLU A 62 -6.54 -7.35 -22.97
N ILE A 63 -5.28 -7.58 -22.58
CA ILE A 63 -4.64 -8.90 -22.58
C ILE A 63 -5.08 -9.75 -21.39
N HIS A 64 -5.06 -9.20 -20.17
CA HIS A 64 -5.19 -9.97 -18.94
C HIS A 64 -6.60 -9.95 -18.32
N PHE A 65 -7.44 -8.97 -18.67
CA PHE A 65 -8.78 -8.79 -18.09
C PHE A 65 -9.87 -8.60 -19.17
N PRO A 66 -10.01 -9.51 -20.16
CA PRO A 66 -10.98 -9.35 -21.24
C PRO A 66 -12.44 -9.23 -20.73
N LEU A 67 -12.82 -10.03 -19.72
CA LEU A 67 -14.16 -9.97 -19.12
C LEU A 67 -14.43 -8.64 -18.40
N LEU A 68 -13.40 -8.00 -17.83
CA LEU A 68 -13.54 -6.68 -17.23
C LEU A 68 -13.84 -5.65 -18.32
N ILE A 69 -13.10 -5.68 -19.42
CA ILE A 69 -13.31 -4.78 -20.56
C ILE A 69 -14.71 -4.98 -21.16
N GLU A 70 -15.16 -6.21 -21.35
CA GLU A 70 -16.53 -6.49 -21.83
C GLU A 70 -17.60 -5.93 -20.89
N ARG A 71 -17.43 -6.08 -19.58
CA ARG A 71 -18.35 -5.53 -18.59
C ARG A 71 -18.39 -3.99 -18.66
N LEU A 72 -17.22 -3.35 -18.80
CA LEU A 72 -17.13 -1.89 -18.83
C LEU A 72 -17.84 -1.27 -20.03
N LYS A 73 -17.91 -1.97 -21.18
CA LYS A 73 -18.66 -1.51 -22.36
C LYS A 73 -20.16 -1.31 -22.08
N ASN A 74 -20.71 -2.06 -21.13
CA ASN A 74 -22.14 -2.02 -20.76
C ASN A 74 -22.41 -1.12 -19.54
N LEU A 75 -21.38 -0.57 -18.91
CA LEU A 75 -21.50 0.25 -17.71
C LEU A 75 -21.26 1.73 -18.03
N LYS A 76 -21.88 2.60 -17.24
CA LYS A 76 -21.56 4.03 -17.29
C LYS A 76 -20.10 4.22 -16.81
N PRO A 77 -19.25 4.95 -17.55
CA PRO A 77 -17.89 5.21 -17.13
C PRO A 77 -17.90 6.00 -15.82
N VAL A 78 -17.14 5.51 -14.83
CA VAL A 78 -16.90 6.21 -13.56
C VAL A 78 -15.60 6.98 -13.68
N SER A 79 -15.60 8.24 -13.26
CA SER A 79 -14.37 9.05 -13.34
C SER A 79 -13.30 8.51 -12.39
N PRO A 80 -12.00 8.57 -12.76
CA PRO A 80 -10.91 8.17 -11.85
C PRO A 80 -10.94 8.90 -10.51
N THR A 81 -11.38 10.16 -10.49
CA THR A 81 -11.51 10.96 -9.27
C THR A 81 -12.59 10.40 -8.34
N GLU A 82 -13.70 9.92 -8.89
CA GLU A 82 -14.78 9.31 -8.11
C GLU A 82 -14.38 7.95 -7.55
N LEU A 83 -13.66 7.13 -8.32
CA LEU A 83 -13.08 5.87 -7.82
C LEU A 83 -12.15 6.10 -6.62
N ARG A 84 -11.29 7.13 -6.69
CA ARG A 84 -10.39 7.52 -5.61
C ARG A 84 -11.17 7.94 -4.36
N LYS A 85 -12.20 8.79 -4.51
CA LYS A 85 -13.06 9.23 -3.40
C LYS A 85 -13.81 8.08 -2.73
N LEU A 86 -14.20 7.06 -3.48
CA LEU A 86 -14.87 5.86 -2.96
C LEU A 86 -13.90 4.86 -2.32
N GLY A 87 -12.59 5.14 -2.28
CA GLY A 87 -11.58 4.23 -1.74
C GLY A 87 -11.36 2.98 -2.58
N ARG A 88 -11.66 3.03 -3.89
CA ARG A 88 -11.49 1.90 -4.82
C ARG A 88 -10.11 1.83 -5.46
N CYS A 89 -9.32 2.89 -5.34
CA CYS A 89 -7.95 2.92 -5.85
C CYS A 89 -6.96 2.42 -4.78
N PRO A 90 -5.99 1.57 -5.16
CA PRO A 90 -4.78 1.36 -4.37
C PRO A 90 -4.11 2.69 -4.02
N LEU A 91 -3.49 2.78 -2.85
CA LEU A 91 -2.64 3.92 -2.50
C LEU A 91 -1.37 3.90 -3.35
N THR A 92 -0.97 5.05 -3.88
CA THR A 92 0.38 5.18 -4.45
C THR A 92 1.43 5.09 -3.33
N PRO A 93 2.69 4.78 -3.66
CA PRO A 93 3.79 4.84 -2.69
C PRO A 93 3.87 6.19 -1.96
N GLU A 94 3.62 7.30 -2.66
CA GLU A 94 3.61 8.64 -2.08
C GLU A 94 2.44 8.83 -1.11
N GLU A 95 1.24 8.39 -1.46
CA GLU A 95 0.06 8.45 -0.58
C GLU A 95 0.27 7.59 0.67
N ALA A 96 0.82 6.38 0.51
CA ALA A 96 1.14 5.50 1.64
C ALA A 96 2.17 6.15 2.59
N ALA A 97 3.19 6.82 2.04
CA ALA A 97 4.17 7.56 2.82
C ALA A 97 3.55 8.76 3.57
N LEU A 98 2.61 9.47 2.94
CA LEU A 98 1.87 10.57 3.58
C LEU A 98 1.00 10.05 4.73
N VAL A 99 0.29 8.93 4.55
CA VAL A 99 -0.50 8.29 5.60
C VAL A 99 0.40 7.88 6.78
N LEU A 100 1.54 7.24 6.52
CA LEU A 100 2.51 6.87 7.55
C LEU A 100 3.00 8.11 8.33
N SER A 101 3.32 9.19 7.61
CA SER A 101 3.76 10.45 8.21
C SER A 101 2.67 11.05 9.10
N ALA A 102 1.41 11.04 8.65
CA ALA A 102 0.26 11.52 9.41
C ALA A 102 -0.02 10.68 10.67
N LEU A 103 0.32 9.39 10.64
CA LEU A 103 0.26 8.50 11.81
C LEU A 103 1.43 8.69 12.79
N GLY A 104 2.36 9.62 12.51
CA GLY A 104 3.48 9.96 13.38
C GLY A 104 4.75 9.12 13.16
N PHE A 105 4.81 8.35 12.07
CA PHE A 105 6.04 7.67 11.66
C PHE A 105 7.03 8.70 11.11
N LYS A 106 8.29 8.62 11.55
CA LYS A 106 9.34 9.56 11.17
C LYS A 106 10.23 8.90 10.12
N HIS A 107 11.02 9.70 9.40
CA HIS A 107 11.97 9.20 8.39
C HIS A 107 12.96 8.14 8.94
N GLY A 108 13.25 8.13 10.24
CA GLY A 108 14.10 7.13 10.89
C GLY A 108 13.37 5.86 11.35
N THR A 109 12.07 5.71 11.08
CA THR A 109 11.32 4.50 11.45
C THR A 109 11.74 3.33 10.57
N TYR A 110 12.12 2.22 11.18
CA TYR A 110 12.45 0.99 10.48
C TYR A 110 11.21 0.42 9.78
N ILE A 111 11.34 0.17 8.48
CA ILE A 111 10.35 -0.55 7.67
C ILE A 111 10.89 -1.96 7.46
N ILE A 112 10.09 -2.96 7.82
CA ILE A 112 10.39 -4.37 7.57
C ILE A 112 9.46 -4.82 6.45
N SER A 113 10.01 -5.16 5.29
CA SER A 113 9.26 -5.75 4.18
C SER A 113 9.33 -7.27 4.24
N GLY A 114 8.22 -7.92 3.89
CA GLY A 114 8.11 -9.35 3.74
C GLY A 114 7.25 -9.67 2.52
N TRP A 115 7.59 -10.77 1.84
CA TRP A 115 6.75 -11.34 0.79
C TRP A 115 5.74 -12.26 1.47
N VAL A 116 4.46 -12.05 1.22
CA VAL A 116 3.36 -12.91 1.71
C VAL A 116 3.01 -13.92 0.63
#